data_AF-A0A9E5UFR3-F1
#
_entry.id   AF-A0A9E5UFR3-F1
#
_cell.length_a   1.000
_cell.length_b   1.000
_cell.length_c   1.000
_cell.angle_alpha   90.00
_cell.angle_beta   90.00
_cell.angle_gamma   90.00
#
_symmetry.space_group_name_H-M   'P 1'
#
loop_
_entity.id
_entity.type
_entity.pdbx_description
1 polymer ?
#
loop_
_entity_poly.entity_id
_entity_poly.type
_entity_poly.pdbx_seq_one_letter_code
_entity_poly.pdbx_strand_id
1 'polypeptide(L)'
;YLKGDFVDFEAQEKKKQFAERDELLGKLLGKNITVEGRPLFWIHKWVTPDWLRKKEYSDLLLYLEDHIRSVLRHYGDRIGIWEVVNEMHDWANELQLNPDQMVEITKLACTVARDENPNIRTLINNCCPFAEYVQKGKWHEIKAKYPQRTPHQFTREIIDARVDFDIIGAQMYFTRRPLADNIRVLERYAQFGKKVQLAEVGSPSSGITQEFIDEDKGDFSIHPYEWRRHWDEELQGDWLEYIFTYAYSQPWIEAANWYDFVDPYGFLKTGGLLRSPKGEK
;
A
#
# COMPACT_ATOMS: atom_id res chain seq x y z
N TYR A 1 -5.01 -9.23 -3.23
CA TYR A 1 -4.95 -9.79 -1.86
C TYR A 1 -5.35 -11.26 -1.84
N LEU A 2 -4.63 -12.11 -1.09
CA LEU A 2 -4.95 -13.54 -0.97
C LEU A 2 -6.33 -13.75 -0.34
N LYS A 3 -6.60 -13.10 0.80
CA LYS A 3 -7.95 -12.80 1.28
C LYS A 3 -8.34 -11.39 0.89
N GLY A 4 -9.48 -11.21 0.24
CA GLY A 4 -9.92 -9.91 -0.28
C GLY A 4 -11.20 -9.43 0.38
N ASP A 5 -11.52 -8.14 0.22
CA ASP A 5 -12.71 -7.55 0.84
C ASP A 5 -14.02 -8.00 0.19
N PHE A 6 -13.98 -8.30 -1.12
CA PHE A 6 -15.13 -8.79 -1.89
C PHE A 6 -14.98 -10.26 -2.28
N VAL A 7 -13.86 -10.60 -2.94
CA VAL A 7 -13.53 -11.97 -3.36
C VAL A 7 -12.08 -12.28 -3.05
N ASP A 8 -11.87 -13.32 -2.24
CA ASP A 8 -10.57 -13.91 -1.98
C ASP A 8 -9.88 -14.30 -3.29
N PHE A 9 -8.64 -13.87 -3.48
CA PHE A 9 -7.87 -14.32 -4.64
C PHE A 9 -7.45 -15.78 -4.53
N GLU A 10 -7.09 -16.23 -3.32
CA GLU A 10 -6.56 -17.58 -3.09
C GLU A 10 -7.00 -18.09 -1.71
N ALA A 11 -8.31 -18.27 -1.54
CA ALA A 11 -8.91 -18.76 -0.28
C ALA A 11 -8.31 -20.12 0.16
N GLN A 12 -7.99 -20.97 -0.82
CA GLN A 12 -7.29 -22.23 -0.63
C GLN A 12 -6.00 -22.21 -1.44
N GLU A 13 -4.91 -22.71 -0.85
CA GLU A 13 -3.61 -22.80 -1.51
C GLU A 13 -3.73 -23.43 -2.91
N LYS A 14 -3.11 -22.79 -3.90
CA LYS A 14 -3.07 -23.16 -5.32
C LYS A 14 -4.42 -23.08 -6.06
N LYS A 15 -5.47 -22.53 -5.45
CA LYS A 15 -6.76 -22.26 -6.10
C LYS A 15 -6.95 -20.76 -6.30
N LYS A 16 -6.22 -20.21 -7.28
CA LYS A 16 -6.25 -18.79 -7.65
C LYS A 16 -7.53 -18.43 -8.43
N GLN A 17 -8.14 -17.29 -8.09
CA GLN A 17 -9.40 -16.80 -8.66
C GLN A 17 -9.18 -15.56 -9.51
N PHE A 18 -9.10 -15.74 -10.83
CA PHE A 18 -8.82 -14.66 -11.79
C PHE A 18 -10.07 -13.99 -12.38
N ALA A 19 -11.20 -14.70 -12.48
CA ALA A 19 -12.35 -14.29 -13.29
C ALA A 19 -12.86 -12.86 -13.03
N GLU A 20 -13.17 -12.53 -11.77
CA GLU A 20 -13.66 -11.20 -11.39
C GLU A 20 -12.64 -10.08 -11.70
N ARG A 21 -11.35 -10.38 -11.50
CA ARG A 21 -10.25 -9.43 -11.73
C ARG A 21 -9.98 -9.24 -13.22
N ASP A 22 -10.10 -10.31 -14.02
CA ASP A 22 -10.03 -10.23 -15.48
C ASP A 22 -11.19 -9.42 -16.06
N GLU A 23 -12.41 -9.59 -15.53
CA GLU A 23 -13.56 -8.80 -15.97
C GLU A 23 -13.35 -7.31 -15.67
N LEU A 24 -12.91 -6.98 -14.46
CA LEU A 24 -12.60 -5.59 -14.08
C LEU A 24 -11.48 -5.02 -14.95
N LEU A 25 -10.37 -5.76 -15.11
CA LEU A 25 -9.25 -5.36 -15.94
C LEU A 25 -9.70 -5.10 -17.38
N GLY A 26 -10.50 -6.00 -17.96
CA GLY A 26 -11.04 -5.84 -19.31
C GLY A 26 -11.90 -4.58 -19.47
N LYS A 27 -12.74 -4.26 -18.47
CA LYS A 27 -13.55 -3.03 -18.46
C LYS A 27 -12.68 -1.76 -18.37
N LEU A 28 -11.65 -1.77 -17.53
CA LEU A 28 -10.75 -0.62 -17.36
C LEU A 28 -9.88 -0.40 -18.60
N LEU A 29 -9.29 -1.46 -19.15
CA LEU A 29 -8.50 -1.39 -20.38
C LEU A 29 -9.36 -0.97 -21.58
N GLY A 30 -10.60 -1.46 -21.68
CA GLY A 30 -11.55 -1.01 -22.71
C GLY A 30 -11.92 0.47 -22.62
N LYS A 31 -11.62 1.14 -21.51
CA LYS A 31 -11.78 2.58 -21.29
C LYS A 31 -10.44 3.34 -21.36
N ASN A 32 -9.36 2.70 -21.79
CA ASN A 32 -8.00 3.25 -21.80
C ASN A 32 -7.50 3.72 -20.42
N ILE A 33 -7.94 3.05 -19.35
CA ILE A 33 -7.44 3.29 -18.00
C ILE A 33 -6.25 2.35 -17.76
N THR A 34 -5.08 2.93 -17.50
CA THR A 34 -3.91 2.18 -17.06
C THR A 34 -4.16 1.59 -15.67
N VAL A 35 -3.85 0.31 -15.49
CA VAL A 35 -4.06 -0.42 -14.24
C VAL A 35 -2.72 -0.77 -13.61
N GLU A 36 -2.62 -0.54 -12.30
CA GLU A 36 -1.54 -1.03 -11.46
C GLU A 36 -1.99 -2.33 -10.78
N GLY A 37 -1.16 -3.37 -10.80
CA GLY A 37 -1.42 -4.63 -10.12
C GLY A 37 -1.00 -4.57 -8.66
N ARG A 38 -1.95 -4.75 -7.73
CA ARG A 38 -1.72 -4.47 -6.30
C ARG A 38 -2.30 -5.51 -5.33
N PRO A 39 -1.51 -5.98 -4.35
CA PRO A 39 -0.12 -6.39 -4.46
C PRO A 39 -0.01 -7.88 -4.81
N LEU A 40 1.17 -8.31 -5.28
CA LEU A 40 1.53 -9.72 -5.43
C LEU A 40 1.72 -10.39 -4.06
N PHE A 41 2.38 -9.71 -3.11
CA PHE A 41 2.61 -10.28 -1.79
C PHE A 41 2.43 -9.26 -0.67
N TRP A 42 1.51 -9.56 0.26
CA TRP A 42 1.26 -8.76 1.45
C TRP A 42 0.85 -9.68 2.59
N ILE A 43 1.60 -9.61 3.69
CA ILE A 43 1.43 -10.48 4.86
C ILE A 43 0.89 -9.72 6.08
N HIS A 44 -0.14 -8.91 5.85
CA HIS A 44 -0.90 -8.26 6.91
C HIS A 44 -2.01 -9.16 7.46
N LYS A 45 -2.43 -8.93 8.71
CA LYS A 45 -3.50 -9.67 9.38
C LYS A 45 -4.77 -9.79 8.54
N TRP A 46 -5.14 -8.71 7.84
CA TRP A 46 -6.35 -8.62 7.03
C TRP A 46 -6.36 -9.58 5.84
N VAL A 47 -5.22 -9.79 5.19
CA VAL A 47 -5.15 -10.47 3.89
C VAL A 47 -4.49 -11.83 3.92
N THR A 48 -3.82 -12.19 5.02
CA THR A 48 -3.06 -13.43 5.14
C THR A 48 -4.01 -14.61 5.45
N PRO A 49 -4.01 -15.70 4.66
CA PRO A 49 -4.80 -16.90 4.95
C PRO A 49 -4.12 -17.85 5.93
N ASP A 50 -4.90 -18.71 6.60
CA ASP A 50 -4.40 -19.58 7.67
C ASP A 50 -3.43 -20.64 7.17
N TRP A 51 -3.59 -21.10 5.92
CA TRP A 51 -2.67 -22.03 5.31
C TRP A 51 -1.29 -21.39 5.07
N LEU A 52 -1.23 -20.08 4.82
CA LEU A 52 0.03 -19.34 4.67
C LEU A 52 0.69 -19.10 6.03
N ARG A 53 -0.10 -18.77 7.07
CA ARG A 53 0.39 -18.61 8.45
C ARG A 53 1.11 -19.84 9.01
N LYS A 54 0.78 -21.03 8.51
CA LYS A 54 1.31 -22.32 8.96
C LYS A 54 2.51 -22.80 8.14
N LYS A 55 2.95 -22.05 7.13
CA LYS A 55 4.08 -22.46 6.30
C LYS A 55 5.39 -22.25 7.05
N GLU A 56 6.26 -23.23 6.91
CA GLU A 56 7.68 -23.07 7.22
C GLU A 56 8.33 -22.12 6.20
N TYR A 57 9.42 -21.47 6.60
CA TYR A 57 10.05 -20.44 5.77
C TYR A 57 10.49 -20.96 4.39
N SER A 58 11.02 -22.17 4.31
CA SER A 58 11.41 -22.78 3.03
C SER A 58 10.23 -22.97 2.08
N ASP A 59 9.08 -23.41 2.62
CA ASP A 59 7.86 -23.61 1.84
C ASP A 59 7.22 -22.29 1.44
N LEU A 60 7.40 -21.24 2.25
CA LEU A 60 6.99 -19.88 1.93
C LEU A 60 7.74 -19.36 0.70
N LEU A 61 9.05 -19.57 0.60
CA LEU A 61 9.85 -19.15 -0.56
C LEU A 61 9.39 -19.87 -1.84
N LEU A 62 9.14 -21.19 -1.76
CA LEU A 62 8.61 -21.97 -2.89
C LEU A 62 7.22 -21.50 -3.32
N TYR A 63 6.34 -21.21 -2.36
CA TYR A 63 5.02 -20.67 -2.64
C TYR A 63 5.11 -19.28 -3.29
N LEU A 64 5.95 -18.39 -2.76
CA LEU A 64 6.11 -17.03 -3.26
C LEU A 64 6.53 -17.02 -4.74
N GLU A 65 7.50 -17.88 -5.09
CA GLU A 65 7.91 -18.04 -6.49
C GLU A 65 6.76 -18.52 -7.37
N ASP A 66 6.09 -19.63 -7.03
CA ASP A 66 4.97 -20.16 -7.80
C ASP A 66 3.84 -19.12 -7.94
N HIS A 67 3.52 -18.42 -6.86
CA HIS A 67 2.48 -17.41 -6.83
C HIS A 67 2.79 -16.27 -7.80
N ILE A 68 3.96 -15.64 -7.69
CA ILE A 68 4.35 -14.51 -8.53
C ILE A 68 4.40 -14.93 -10.00
N ARG A 69 5.02 -16.07 -10.33
CA ARG A 69 5.07 -16.57 -11.71
C ARG A 69 3.68 -16.81 -12.27
N SER A 70 2.82 -17.49 -11.51
CA SER A 70 1.46 -17.80 -11.95
C SER A 70 0.62 -16.54 -12.21
N VAL A 71 0.73 -15.53 -11.35
CA VAL A 71 -0.01 -14.27 -11.48
C VAL A 71 0.50 -13.46 -12.67
N LEU A 72 1.81 -13.24 -12.74
CA LEU A 72 2.41 -12.44 -13.81
C LEU A 72 2.25 -13.09 -15.19
N ARG A 73 2.37 -14.42 -15.29
CA ARG A 73 2.10 -15.16 -16.53
C ARG A 73 0.67 -14.99 -17.01
N HIS A 74 -0.30 -15.00 -16.08
CA HIS A 74 -1.72 -14.86 -16.41
C HIS A 74 -2.04 -13.46 -16.96
N TYR A 75 -1.51 -12.42 -16.33
CA TYR A 75 -1.79 -11.05 -16.78
C TYR A 75 -0.91 -10.62 -17.96
N GLY A 76 0.30 -11.17 -18.09
CA GLY A 76 1.26 -10.82 -19.13
C GLY A 76 1.53 -9.31 -19.13
N ASP A 77 1.54 -8.71 -20.32
CA ASP A 77 1.79 -7.27 -20.49
C ASP A 77 0.52 -6.41 -20.32
N ARG A 78 -0.62 -7.00 -19.93
CA ARG A 78 -1.87 -6.23 -19.71
C ARG A 78 -1.78 -5.28 -18.51
N ILE A 79 -0.84 -5.52 -17.60
CA ILE A 79 -0.57 -4.69 -16.41
C ILE A 79 0.93 -4.36 -16.41
N GLY A 80 1.25 -3.07 -16.59
CA GLY A 80 2.63 -2.61 -16.77
C GLY A 80 3.38 -2.28 -15.47
N ILE A 81 2.67 -2.10 -14.35
CA ILE A 81 3.28 -1.80 -13.03
C ILE A 81 2.68 -2.76 -12.01
N TRP A 82 3.53 -3.38 -11.19
CA TRP A 82 3.13 -4.28 -10.13
C TRP A 82 3.75 -3.89 -8.80
N GLU A 83 2.89 -3.73 -7.80
CA GLU A 83 3.30 -3.73 -6.40
C GLU A 83 3.69 -5.15 -6.00
N VAL A 84 4.99 -5.41 -5.95
CA VAL A 84 5.54 -6.76 -5.73
C VAL A 84 5.40 -7.15 -4.26
N VAL A 85 5.74 -6.24 -3.35
CA VAL A 85 5.51 -6.40 -1.93
C VAL A 85 4.86 -5.14 -1.35
N ASN A 86 3.95 -5.34 -0.41
CA ASN A 86 3.33 -4.25 0.35
C ASN A 86 3.77 -4.31 1.82
N GLU A 87 4.10 -3.15 2.39
CA GLU A 87 4.25 -2.94 3.84
C GLU A 87 5.25 -3.85 4.55
N MET A 88 6.27 -4.31 3.82
CA MET A 88 7.28 -5.26 4.29
C MET A 88 8.33 -4.64 5.23
N HIS A 89 8.12 -3.39 5.66
CA HIS A 89 8.96 -2.65 6.60
C HIS A 89 8.63 -2.96 8.07
N ASP A 90 8.27 -4.20 8.37
CA ASP A 90 7.87 -4.74 9.68
C ASP A 90 6.45 -4.41 10.16
N TRP A 91 5.74 -3.44 9.56
CA TRP A 91 4.34 -3.16 9.93
C TRP A 91 3.42 -4.36 9.67
N ALA A 92 3.43 -4.89 8.45
CA ALA A 92 2.67 -6.06 8.04
C ALA A 92 3.50 -7.32 8.18
N ASN A 93 3.58 -7.90 9.39
CA ASN A 93 4.38 -9.10 9.65
C ASN A 93 3.61 -10.20 10.38
N GLU A 94 2.49 -10.63 9.80
CA GLU A 94 1.66 -11.71 10.35
C GLU A 94 2.41 -13.05 10.44
N LEU A 95 3.39 -13.25 9.55
CA LEU A 95 4.25 -14.45 9.52
C LEU A 95 5.43 -14.39 10.49
N GLN A 96 5.60 -13.26 11.21
CA GLN A 96 6.62 -13.08 12.25
C GLN A 96 8.05 -13.33 11.76
N LEU A 97 8.33 -12.89 10.54
CA LEU A 97 9.63 -12.98 9.89
C LEU A 97 10.63 -12.04 10.57
N ASN A 98 11.91 -12.44 10.57
CA ASN A 98 12.99 -11.56 11.01
C ASN A 98 13.40 -10.56 9.89
N PRO A 99 14.18 -9.51 10.21
CA PRO A 99 14.55 -8.49 9.23
C PRO A 99 15.26 -9.03 7.98
N ASP A 100 16.16 -10.01 8.13
CA ASP A 100 16.90 -10.61 7.02
C ASP A 100 15.97 -11.38 6.08
N GLN A 101 15.03 -12.15 6.65
CA GLN A 101 14.02 -12.90 5.91
C GLN A 101 13.10 -11.98 5.09
N MET A 102 12.77 -10.78 5.61
CA MET A 102 11.97 -9.81 4.86
C MET A 102 12.73 -9.23 3.67
N VAL A 103 14.03 -8.94 3.83
CA VAL A 103 14.89 -8.50 2.72
C VAL A 103 15.05 -9.63 1.69
N GLU A 104 15.25 -10.86 2.14
CA GLU A 104 15.34 -12.05 1.28
C GLU A 104 14.06 -12.28 0.47
N ILE A 105 12.89 -12.25 1.12
CA ILE A 105 11.60 -12.36 0.42
C ILE A 105 11.42 -11.25 -0.60
N THR A 106 11.73 -10.01 -0.22
CA THR A 106 11.59 -8.85 -1.12
C THR A 106 12.50 -8.99 -2.34
N LYS A 107 13.73 -9.47 -2.12
CA LYS A 107 14.69 -9.77 -3.19
C LYS A 107 14.22 -10.89 -4.10
N LEU A 108 13.76 -11.99 -3.53
CA LEU A 108 13.23 -13.13 -4.27
C LEU A 108 12.02 -12.71 -5.11
N ALA A 109 11.07 -11.99 -4.51
CA ALA A 109 9.87 -11.55 -5.19
C ALA A 109 10.19 -10.66 -6.41
N CYS A 110 11.09 -9.70 -6.26
CA CYS A 110 11.51 -8.85 -7.38
C CYS A 110 12.29 -9.63 -8.45
N THR A 111 13.16 -10.54 -8.03
CA THR A 111 13.94 -11.40 -8.96
C THR A 111 13.02 -12.27 -9.79
N VAL A 112 12.05 -12.95 -9.17
CA VAL A 112 11.07 -13.79 -9.85
C VAL A 112 10.17 -12.95 -10.76
N ALA A 113 9.76 -11.77 -10.31
CA ALA A 113 8.95 -10.87 -11.12
C ALA A 113 9.68 -10.43 -12.40
N ARG A 114 10.95 -10.04 -12.28
CA ARG A 114 11.81 -9.65 -13.41
C ARG A 114 12.07 -10.81 -14.37
N ASP A 115 12.27 -12.02 -13.85
CA ASP A 115 12.49 -13.23 -14.64
C ASP A 115 11.22 -13.66 -15.41
N GLU A 116 10.05 -13.61 -14.78
CA GLU A 116 8.79 -14.00 -15.43
C GLU A 116 8.34 -12.97 -16.47
N ASN A 117 8.45 -11.67 -16.17
CA ASN A 117 8.14 -10.63 -17.14
C ASN A 117 9.09 -9.43 -17.01
N PRO A 118 10.09 -9.28 -17.90
CA PRO A 118 11.02 -8.16 -17.84
C PRO A 118 10.40 -6.82 -18.25
N ASN A 119 9.21 -6.82 -18.89
CA ASN A 119 8.55 -5.60 -19.39
C ASN A 119 7.78 -4.85 -18.30
N ILE A 120 7.47 -5.48 -17.17
CA ILE A 120 6.76 -4.80 -16.08
C ILE A 120 7.73 -3.97 -15.25
N ARG A 121 7.19 -2.94 -14.62
CA ARG A 121 7.87 -2.16 -13.60
C ARG A 121 7.49 -2.66 -12.22
N THR A 122 8.47 -2.87 -11.36
CA THR A 122 8.25 -3.38 -9.99
C THR A 122 8.24 -2.24 -8.97
N LEU A 123 7.21 -2.23 -8.14
CA LEU A 123 6.96 -1.23 -7.11
C LEU A 123 7.01 -1.91 -5.72
N ILE A 124 7.66 -1.25 -4.76
CA ILE A 124 7.68 -1.65 -3.35
C ILE A 124 6.93 -0.60 -2.54
N ASN A 125 5.75 -0.96 -2.02
CA ASN A 125 4.85 0.01 -1.40
C ASN A 125 5.01 0.06 0.13
N ASN A 126 4.91 1.27 0.68
CA ASN A 126 5.17 1.53 2.10
C ASN A 126 4.10 2.44 2.72
N CYS A 127 3.41 1.92 3.73
CA CYS A 127 2.57 2.67 4.65
C CYS A 127 3.35 3.29 5.84
N CYS A 128 2.60 3.86 6.79
CA CYS A 128 3.07 4.36 8.08
C CYS A 128 4.36 5.20 7.98
N PRO A 129 4.37 6.30 7.19
CA PRO A 129 5.58 7.09 6.89
C PRO A 129 6.33 7.60 8.14
N PHE A 130 5.62 7.75 9.27
CA PHE A 130 6.15 8.24 10.54
C PHE A 130 6.55 7.12 11.53
N ALA A 131 6.26 5.87 11.18
CA ALA A 131 6.70 4.66 11.88
C ALA A 131 6.35 4.60 13.39
N GLU A 132 5.19 5.10 13.79
CA GLU A 132 4.70 5.07 15.18
C GLU A 132 4.69 3.64 15.76
N TYR A 133 4.50 2.63 14.91
CA TYR A 133 4.52 1.22 15.30
C TYR A 133 5.87 0.77 15.90
N VAL A 134 6.98 1.40 15.49
CA VAL A 134 8.32 1.14 16.05
C VAL A 134 8.38 1.58 17.52
N GLN A 135 7.83 2.76 17.81
CA GLN A 135 7.76 3.29 19.19
C GLN A 135 6.79 2.49 20.05
N LYS A 136 5.71 1.97 19.45
CA LYS A 136 4.76 1.07 20.11
C LYS A 136 5.32 -0.34 20.33
N GLY A 137 6.39 -0.73 19.64
CA GLY A 137 6.97 -2.07 19.72
C GLY A 137 6.03 -3.16 19.17
N LYS A 138 5.29 -2.85 18.10
CA LYS A 138 4.27 -3.74 17.53
C LYS A 138 4.39 -3.90 16.02
N TRP A 139 4.17 -5.10 15.52
CA TRP A 139 3.80 -5.36 14.12
C TRP A 139 2.28 -5.25 14.04
N HIS A 140 1.77 -4.12 13.56
CA HIS A 140 0.34 -3.79 13.66
C HIS A 140 -0.20 -3.97 15.10
N GLU A 141 -0.95 -5.04 15.36
CA GLU A 141 -1.52 -5.36 16.66
C GLU A 141 -0.62 -6.24 17.56
N ILE A 142 0.27 -7.04 16.99
CA ILE A 142 1.06 -8.04 17.73
C ILE A 142 2.38 -7.45 18.23
N LYS A 143 2.83 -7.88 19.41
CA LYS A 143 4.12 -7.44 19.96
C LYS A 143 5.27 -7.91 19.07
N ALA A 144 6.14 -6.99 18.67
CA ALA A 144 7.29 -7.31 17.84
C ALA A 144 8.28 -8.22 18.59
N LYS A 145 8.74 -9.28 17.93
CA LYS A 145 9.79 -10.17 18.45
C LYS A 145 11.20 -9.71 18.09
N TYR A 146 11.33 -8.97 17.00
CA TYR A 146 12.60 -8.47 16.48
C TYR A 146 12.63 -6.94 16.50
N PRO A 147 13.83 -6.32 16.53
CA PRO A 147 13.97 -4.88 16.31
C PRO A 147 13.31 -4.46 15.00
N GLN A 148 12.52 -3.39 15.07
CA GLN A 148 11.73 -2.90 13.94
C GLN A 148 12.45 -1.75 13.25
N ARG A 149 12.19 -1.61 11.96
CA ARG A 149 12.69 -0.57 11.08
C ARG A 149 11.55 0.34 10.70
N THR A 150 11.86 1.62 10.46
CA THR A 150 10.97 2.54 9.76
C THR A 150 10.89 2.18 8.26
N PRO A 151 9.85 2.64 7.53
CA PRO A 151 9.77 2.43 6.07
C PRO A 151 11.02 2.89 5.32
N HIS A 152 11.60 4.02 5.73
CA HIS A 152 12.84 4.54 5.17
C HIS A 152 14.05 3.65 5.45
N GLN A 153 14.17 3.07 6.66
CA GLN A 153 15.26 2.15 6.99
C GLN A 153 15.17 0.87 6.15
N PHE A 154 13.97 0.28 6.06
CA PHE A 154 13.73 -0.87 5.20
C PHE A 154 14.06 -0.58 3.73
N THR A 155 13.61 0.56 3.21
CA THR A 155 13.90 0.99 1.82
C THR A 155 15.40 1.13 1.57
N ARG A 156 16.16 1.67 2.54
CA ARG A 156 17.62 1.73 2.44
C ARG A 156 18.23 0.33 2.42
N GLU A 157 17.79 -0.56 3.31
CA GLU A 157 18.34 -1.92 3.42
C GLU A 157 18.13 -2.74 2.14
N ILE A 158 16.95 -2.66 1.51
CA ILE A 158 16.71 -3.37 0.23
C ILE A 158 17.55 -2.79 -0.93
N ILE A 159 17.84 -1.48 -0.91
CA ILE A 159 18.75 -0.86 -1.88
C ILE A 159 20.18 -1.32 -1.63
N ASP A 160 20.65 -1.32 -0.38
CA ASP A 160 21.98 -1.78 0.01
C ASP A 160 22.17 -3.28 -0.32
N ALA A 161 21.11 -4.09 -0.17
CA ALA A 161 21.04 -5.50 -0.55
C ALA A 161 20.93 -5.74 -2.07
N ARG A 162 20.89 -4.66 -2.86
CA ARG A 162 20.78 -4.65 -4.33
C ARG A 162 19.54 -5.41 -4.83
N VAL A 163 18.39 -5.16 -4.21
CA VAL A 163 17.11 -5.62 -4.76
C VAL A 163 16.83 -4.87 -6.06
N ASP A 164 16.51 -5.60 -7.13
CA ASP A 164 16.20 -5.04 -8.45
C ASP A 164 14.72 -4.63 -8.53
N PHE A 165 14.43 -3.40 -8.11
CA PHE A 165 13.10 -2.81 -8.23
C PHE A 165 13.10 -1.40 -8.82
N ASP A 166 12.00 -0.99 -9.45
CA ASP A 166 11.95 0.26 -10.22
C ASP A 166 11.45 1.45 -9.40
N ILE A 167 10.44 1.24 -8.56
CA ILE A 167 9.64 2.32 -7.95
C ILE A 167 9.52 2.13 -6.43
N ILE A 168 9.70 3.22 -5.69
CA ILE A 168 9.32 3.31 -4.28
C ILE A 168 7.86 3.80 -4.21
N GLY A 169 6.96 2.98 -3.69
CA GLY A 169 5.60 3.38 -3.35
C GLY A 169 5.55 3.98 -1.94
N ALA A 170 4.83 5.09 -1.81
CA ALA A 170 4.52 5.72 -0.53
C ALA A 170 3.01 5.92 -0.38
N GLN A 171 2.45 5.43 0.73
CA GLN A 171 1.09 5.74 1.16
C GLN A 171 1.09 6.99 2.05
N MET A 172 0.26 7.96 1.70
CA MET A 172 0.20 9.30 2.28
C MET A 172 -1.23 9.65 2.68
N TYR A 173 -1.71 8.93 3.70
CA TYR A 173 -2.97 9.23 4.36
C TYR A 173 -2.82 10.32 5.42
N PHE A 174 -3.87 11.13 5.61
CA PHE A 174 -3.92 12.03 6.75
C PHE A 174 -4.08 11.26 8.07
N THR A 175 -3.09 11.36 8.96
CA THR A 175 -3.08 10.77 10.32
C THR A 175 -2.69 11.80 11.38
N ARG A 176 -3.39 12.95 11.39
CA ARG A 176 -3.12 14.10 12.29
C ARG A 176 -1.72 14.69 12.15
N ARG A 177 -1.16 14.62 10.93
CA ARG A 177 0.13 15.20 10.57
C ARG A 177 -0.07 16.33 9.56
N PRO A 178 0.59 17.48 9.73
CA PRO A 178 0.52 18.56 8.75
C PRO A 178 1.15 18.15 7.42
N LEU A 179 0.76 18.80 6.33
CA LEU A 179 1.35 18.58 5.01
C LEU A 179 2.88 18.72 5.00
N ALA A 180 3.43 19.68 5.75
CA ALA A 180 4.88 19.88 5.83
C ALA A 180 5.63 18.64 6.34
N ASP A 181 5.04 17.90 7.28
CA ASP A 181 5.64 16.65 7.79
C ASP A 181 5.58 15.55 6.72
N ASN A 182 4.47 15.47 5.97
CA ASN A 182 4.31 14.55 4.85
C ASN A 182 5.34 14.82 3.75
N ILE A 183 5.51 16.09 3.35
CA ILE A 183 6.52 16.52 2.37
C ILE A 183 7.93 16.12 2.85
N ARG A 184 8.27 16.41 4.11
CA ARG A 184 9.58 16.05 4.68
C ARG A 184 9.84 14.55 4.64
N VAL A 185 8.83 13.71 4.86
CA VAL A 185 9.00 12.24 4.73
C VAL A 185 9.20 11.86 3.26
N LEU A 186 8.41 12.41 2.34
CA LEU A 186 8.54 12.14 0.91
C LEU A 186 9.92 12.53 0.35
N GLU A 187 10.45 13.69 0.72
CA GLU A 187 11.77 14.16 0.29
C GLU A 187 12.92 13.25 0.73
N ARG A 188 12.74 12.49 1.81
CA ARG A 188 13.74 11.49 2.22
C ARG A 188 13.85 10.35 1.22
N TYR A 189 12.77 9.99 0.53
CA TYR A 189 12.82 8.98 -0.53
C TYR A 189 13.54 9.47 -1.78
N ALA A 190 13.50 10.79 -2.07
CA ALA A 190 14.20 11.38 -3.21
C ALA A 190 15.72 11.11 -3.18
N GLN A 191 16.30 10.98 -1.98
CA GLN A 191 17.73 10.73 -1.77
C GLN A 191 18.18 9.35 -2.29
N PHE A 192 17.25 8.41 -2.47
CA PHE A 192 17.56 7.07 -2.97
C PHE A 192 17.76 7.01 -4.50
N GLY A 193 17.48 8.10 -5.22
CA GLY A 193 17.69 8.16 -6.68
C GLY A 193 16.77 7.25 -7.49
N LYS A 194 15.72 6.67 -6.88
CA LYS A 194 14.66 5.92 -7.55
C LYS A 194 13.46 6.81 -7.81
N LYS A 195 12.61 6.40 -8.76
CA LYS A 195 11.31 7.02 -8.96
C LYS A 195 10.39 6.70 -7.78
N VAL A 196 9.53 7.65 -7.45
CA VAL A 196 8.54 7.53 -6.38
C VAL A 196 7.15 7.60 -6.98
N GLN A 197 6.24 6.79 -6.47
CA GLN A 197 4.81 6.96 -6.67
C GLN A 197 4.13 7.18 -5.33
N LEU A 198 3.24 8.17 -5.26
CA LEU A 198 2.29 8.26 -4.16
C LEU A 198 1.20 7.23 -4.44
N ALA A 199 1.46 5.98 -4.05
CA ALA A 199 0.64 4.83 -4.41
C ALA A 199 -0.76 4.94 -3.79
N GLU A 200 -0.88 5.57 -2.63
CA GLU A 200 -2.15 5.76 -1.94
C GLU A 200 -2.16 7.12 -1.27
N VAL A 201 -3.08 7.99 -1.65
CA VAL A 201 -3.29 9.29 -1.02
C VAL A 201 -4.73 9.36 -0.55
N GLY A 202 -4.96 9.88 0.64
CA GLY A 202 -6.32 10.06 1.13
C GLY A 202 -6.38 10.96 2.35
N SER A 203 -7.52 11.61 2.51
CA SER A 203 -7.89 12.31 3.73
C SER A 203 -9.40 12.20 3.93
N PRO A 204 -9.89 12.29 5.17
CA PRO A 204 -11.32 12.23 5.41
C PRO A 204 -12.00 13.53 4.94
N SER A 205 -13.31 13.49 4.77
CA SER A 205 -14.18 14.67 4.61
C SER A 205 -15.01 14.95 5.86
N SER A 206 -14.75 14.22 6.95
CA SER A 206 -15.32 14.42 8.28
C SER A 206 -14.28 14.16 9.36
N GLY A 207 -14.58 14.52 10.61
CA GLY A 207 -13.64 14.35 11.72
C GLY A 207 -13.14 12.91 11.87
N ILE A 208 -11.88 12.77 12.25
CA ILE A 208 -11.25 11.48 12.58
C ILE A 208 -10.56 11.58 13.93
N THR A 209 -10.30 10.43 14.54
CA THR A 209 -9.45 10.33 15.72
C THR A 209 -7.98 10.33 15.30
N GLN A 210 -7.14 9.43 15.83
CA GLN A 210 -5.73 9.37 15.49
C GLN A 210 -5.52 8.69 14.14
N GLU A 211 -6.21 7.58 13.92
CA GLU A 211 -6.19 6.82 12.67
C GLU A 211 -7.58 6.87 12.03
N PHE A 212 -7.64 6.75 10.71
CA PHE A 212 -8.90 6.77 9.95
C PHE A 212 -9.74 5.47 10.08
N ILE A 213 -9.19 4.43 10.73
CA ILE A 213 -9.86 3.15 11.04
C ILE A 213 -10.36 3.05 12.48
N ASP A 214 -10.06 4.04 13.31
CA ASP A 214 -10.49 4.08 14.70
C ASP A 214 -12.02 4.29 14.80
N GLU A 215 -12.58 4.04 15.98
CA GLU A 215 -14.00 4.25 16.27
C GLU A 215 -14.41 5.72 16.13
N ASP A 216 -15.62 5.93 15.57
CA ASP A 216 -16.23 7.25 15.48
C ASP A 216 -16.52 7.83 16.87
N LYS A 217 -16.07 9.06 17.13
CA LYS A 217 -16.43 9.77 18.36
C LYS A 217 -17.75 10.53 18.24
N GLY A 218 -18.38 10.54 17.07
CA GLY A 218 -19.64 11.21 16.82
C GLY A 218 -19.44 12.69 16.61
N ASP A 219 -19.86 13.52 17.57
CA ASP A 219 -19.76 14.97 17.45
C ASP A 219 -18.31 15.44 17.60
N PHE A 220 -17.62 15.66 16.49
CA PHE A 220 -16.25 16.17 16.50
C PHE A 220 -16.16 17.63 16.94
N SER A 221 -17.25 18.40 16.93
CA SER A 221 -17.24 19.84 17.30
C SER A 221 -16.89 20.09 18.77
N ILE A 222 -17.01 19.06 19.62
CA ILE A 222 -16.63 19.10 21.03
C ILE A 222 -15.20 18.60 21.30
N HIS A 223 -14.45 18.23 20.26
CA HIS A 223 -13.09 17.72 20.35
C HIS A 223 -12.04 18.73 19.86
N PRO A 224 -10.77 18.59 20.26
CA PRO A 224 -9.70 19.41 19.68
C PRO A 224 -9.60 19.17 18.18
N TYR A 225 -9.29 20.24 17.44
CA TYR A 225 -9.08 20.14 16.00
C TYR A 225 -8.07 19.04 15.65
N GLU A 226 -8.44 18.26 14.64
CA GLU A 226 -7.63 17.23 14.03
C GLU A 226 -6.38 17.82 13.37
N TRP A 227 -6.54 19.06 12.90
CA TRP A 227 -5.48 19.86 12.32
C TRP A 227 -5.68 21.36 12.63
N ARG A 228 -5.87 22.20 11.61
CA ARG A 228 -6.08 23.66 11.74
C ARG A 228 -7.54 24.04 12.06
N ARG A 229 -8.46 23.15 11.71
CA ARG A 229 -9.91 23.18 11.94
C ARG A 229 -10.44 21.75 11.85
N HIS A 230 -11.73 21.55 12.10
CA HIS A 230 -12.39 20.27 11.83
C HIS A 230 -12.44 19.96 10.33
N TRP A 231 -12.40 18.68 10.02
CA TRP A 231 -12.52 18.18 8.65
C TRP A 231 -13.94 18.35 8.13
N ASP A 232 -14.00 18.86 6.92
CA ASP A 232 -15.15 18.89 6.03
C ASP A 232 -14.66 18.63 4.59
N GLU A 233 -15.57 18.64 3.64
CA GLU A 233 -15.28 18.44 2.21
C GLU A 233 -14.36 19.51 1.63
N GLU A 234 -14.44 20.75 2.11
CA GLU A 234 -13.56 21.82 1.66
C GLU A 234 -12.11 21.53 2.10
N LEU A 235 -11.90 21.06 3.34
CA LEU A 235 -10.56 20.70 3.80
C LEU A 235 -10.00 19.46 3.10
N GLN A 236 -10.86 18.50 2.74
CA GLN A 236 -10.50 17.36 1.89
C GLN A 236 -10.03 17.82 0.52
N GLY A 237 -10.77 18.73 -0.11
CA GLY A 237 -10.41 19.35 -1.38
C GLY A 237 -9.06 20.08 -1.31
N ASP A 238 -8.88 20.91 -0.28
CA ASP A 238 -7.61 21.61 -0.02
C ASP A 238 -6.44 20.63 0.13
N TRP A 239 -6.62 19.58 0.93
CA TRP A 239 -5.59 18.56 1.15
C TRP A 239 -5.18 17.85 -0.14
N LEU A 240 -6.18 17.42 -0.92
CA LEU A 240 -5.98 16.82 -2.23
C LEU A 240 -5.21 17.77 -3.14
N GLU A 241 -5.65 19.02 -3.26
CA GLU A 241 -4.98 20.02 -4.11
C GLU A 241 -3.52 20.20 -3.70
N TYR A 242 -3.24 20.36 -2.40
CA TYR A 242 -1.88 20.59 -1.92
C TYR A 242 -0.95 19.41 -2.21
N ILE A 243 -1.36 18.18 -1.89
CA ILE A 243 -0.48 17.02 -2.02
C ILE A 243 -0.25 16.66 -3.49
N PHE A 244 -1.27 16.80 -4.34
CA PHE A 244 -1.11 16.57 -5.78
C PHE A 244 -0.31 17.69 -6.45
N THR A 245 -0.51 18.95 -6.06
CA THR A 245 0.33 20.07 -6.55
C THR A 245 1.79 19.84 -6.20
N TYR A 246 2.08 19.43 -4.97
CA TYR A 246 3.43 19.05 -4.59
C TYR A 246 3.94 17.88 -5.43
N ALA A 247 3.18 16.78 -5.53
CA ALA A 247 3.56 15.60 -6.32
C ALA A 247 3.94 15.96 -7.76
N TYR A 248 3.10 16.71 -8.47
CA TYR A 248 3.35 17.14 -9.86
C TYR A 248 4.47 18.17 -10.00
N SER A 249 4.87 18.85 -8.93
CA SER A 249 6.01 19.77 -8.94
C SER A 249 7.37 19.04 -8.87
N GLN A 250 7.38 17.75 -8.51
CA GLN A 250 8.61 17.00 -8.23
C GLN A 250 8.95 16.03 -9.38
N PRO A 251 10.08 16.19 -10.10
CA PRO A 251 10.42 15.34 -11.25
C PRO A 251 10.77 13.88 -10.88
N TRP A 252 10.98 13.60 -9.58
CA TRP A 252 11.24 12.27 -9.05
C TRP A 252 9.97 11.54 -8.60
N ILE A 253 8.83 12.24 -8.50
CA ILE A 253 7.50 11.63 -8.35
C ILE A 253 6.88 11.48 -9.73
N GLU A 254 6.54 10.25 -10.12
CA GLU A 254 6.03 9.97 -11.48
C GLU A 254 4.52 9.72 -11.54
N ALA A 255 3.89 9.39 -10.41
CA ALA A 255 2.45 9.23 -10.29
C ALA A 255 1.97 9.49 -8.86
N ALA A 256 0.70 9.87 -8.73
CA ALA A 256 -0.01 9.96 -7.47
C ALA A 256 -1.44 9.46 -7.65
N ASN A 257 -1.91 8.61 -6.73
CA ASN A 257 -3.23 7.99 -6.80
C ASN A 257 -4.03 8.33 -5.53
N TRP A 258 -5.25 8.83 -5.71
CA TRP A 258 -6.20 8.96 -4.61
C TRP A 258 -6.84 7.59 -4.36
N TYR A 259 -6.86 7.14 -3.11
CA TYR A 259 -7.19 5.75 -2.80
C TYR A 259 -8.69 5.45 -2.90
N ASP A 260 -9.52 6.29 -2.27
CA ASP A 260 -10.96 6.04 -2.17
C ASP A 260 -11.76 6.84 -3.18
N PHE A 261 -12.49 6.14 -4.05
CA PHE A 261 -13.32 6.82 -5.04
C PHE A 261 -14.70 7.21 -4.49
N VAL A 262 -15.37 6.30 -3.78
CA VAL A 262 -16.74 6.51 -3.26
C VAL A 262 -16.85 6.01 -1.82
N ASP A 263 -17.38 6.85 -0.92
CA ASP A 263 -17.41 6.60 0.53
C ASP A 263 -17.93 5.23 0.97
N PRO A 264 -19.05 4.68 0.44
CA PRO A 264 -19.59 3.41 0.92
C PRO A 264 -18.68 2.20 0.62
N TYR A 265 -17.67 2.38 -0.22
CA TYR A 265 -16.70 1.37 -0.63
C TYR A 265 -15.26 1.79 -0.34
N GLY A 266 -15.07 2.88 0.40
CA GLY A 266 -13.77 3.41 0.76
C GLY A 266 -13.15 2.69 1.96
N PHE A 267 -11.83 2.68 2.01
CA PHE A 267 -11.05 2.23 3.15
C PHE A 267 -10.98 3.30 4.24
N LEU A 268 -10.75 4.55 3.87
CA LEU A 268 -10.83 5.67 4.80
C LEU A 268 -12.28 6.00 5.02
N LYS A 269 -12.62 6.16 6.30
CA LYS A 269 -13.91 6.69 6.66
C LYS A 269 -14.07 8.08 6.06
N THR A 270 -15.08 8.25 5.20
CA THR A 270 -15.35 9.50 4.47
C THR A 270 -14.19 9.95 3.58
N GLY A 271 -13.39 9.03 3.04
CA GLY A 271 -12.24 9.34 2.18
C GLY A 271 -12.54 9.45 0.69
N GLY A 272 -13.76 9.14 0.27
CA GLY A 272 -14.19 9.14 -1.12
C GLY A 272 -14.18 10.52 -1.74
N LEU A 273 -13.94 10.57 -3.06
CA LEU A 273 -14.20 11.78 -3.87
C LEU A 273 -15.70 12.01 -4.10
N LEU A 274 -16.50 10.97 -3.90
CA LEU A 274 -17.96 10.97 -4.02
C LEU A 274 -18.59 10.37 -2.77
N ARG A 275 -19.64 10.99 -2.25
CA ARG A 275 -20.42 10.46 -1.12
C ARG A 275 -21.16 9.18 -1.48
N SER A 276 -21.56 9.04 -2.73
CA SER A 276 -22.30 7.86 -3.18
C SER A 276 -22.09 7.54 -4.67
N PRO A 277 -22.42 6.31 -5.11
CA PRO A 277 -22.35 5.92 -6.51
C PRO A 277 -23.26 6.74 -7.44
N LYS A 278 -24.18 7.54 -6.88
CA LYS A 278 -25.04 8.45 -7.65
C LYS A 278 -24.30 9.71 -8.11
N GLY A 279 -23.05 9.92 -7.68
CA GLY A 279 -22.24 11.08 -8.06
C GLY A 279 -22.49 12.33 -7.20
N GLU A 280 -23.09 12.15 -6.03
CA GLU A 280 -23.21 13.20 -5.03
C GLU A 280 -21.80 13.53 -4.51
N LYS A 281 -21.36 14.77 -4.75
CA LYS A 281 -20.20 15.34 -4.06
C LYS A 281 -20.58 15.70 -2.65
#